data_AF-A0A7V8E343-F1
#
_entry.id   AF-A0A7V8E343-F1
#
_cell.length_a   1.000
_cell.length_b   1.000
_cell.length_c   1.000
_cell.angle_alpha   90.00
_cell.angle_beta   90.00
_cell.angle_gamma   90.00
#
_symmetry.space_group_name_H-M   'P 1'
#
loop_
_entity.id
_entity.type
_entity.pdbx_description
1 polymer ?
#
loop_
_entity_poly.entity_id
_entity_poly.type
_entity_poly.pdbx_seq_one_letter_code
_entity_poly.pdbx_strand_id
1 'polypeptide(L)'
;MTIARASLTLLVLLGFAVTGFGEDAAAKEKKKNEAELVKIDAQIKKTPDDPAPHHRRAQVLMKLERWDDGYAAAQKSMECSIKKQDALASLLLETIDIGAFRVEVLFNMGSRERKPPDMGIVRPLTFRILKIDFELGYMGGTPGTAAFGQMEGKTHKNMGMQKVDMAYKDIRANAIELIKRRHAPEKPADPPADPPK
;
A
#
# COMPACT_ATOMS: atom_id res chain seq x y z
N MET A 1 -3.82 -68.01 -24.12
CA MET A 1 -4.89 -67.85 -23.12
C MET A 1 -4.30 -67.18 -21.89
N THR A 2 -4.30 -65.84 -21.85
CA THR A 2 -4.11 -65.02 -20.65
C THR A 2 -4.81 -63.69 -20.91
N ILE A 3 -5.83 -63.39 -20.12
CA ILE A 3 -6.62 -62.16 -20.15
C ILE A 3 -5.86 -61.12 -19.31
N ALA A 4 -5.58 -59.94 -19.87
CA ALA A 4 -5.11 -58.79 -19.10
C ALA A 4 -6.10 -57.64 -19.25
N ARG A 5 -6.48 -57.10 -18.10
CA ARG A 5 -7.60 -56.20 -17.83
C ARG A 5 -7.33 -54.76 -18.25
N ALA A 6 -8.43 -54.06 -18.46
CA ALA A 6 -8.58 -52.65 -18.75
C ALA A 6 -7.93 -51.71 -17.72
N SER A 7 -7.49 -50.54 -18.19
CA SER A 7 -7.60 -49.27 -17.46
C SER A 7 -8.01 -48.20 -18.45
N LEU A 8 -9.30 -47.85 -18.38
CA LEU A 8 -9.94 -46.76 -19.09
C LEU A 8 -9.66 -45.48 -18.29
N THR A 9 -8.63 -44.73 -18.67
CA THR A 9 -8.39 -43.40 -18.07
C THR A 9 -9.32 -42.40 -18.74
N LEU A 10 -10.42 -42.14 -18.05
CA LEU A 10 -11.38 -41.09 -18.35
C LEU A 10 -10.73 -39.71 -18.12
N LEU A 11 -10.24 -39.08 -19.19
CA LEU A 11 -9.75 -37.71 -19.14
C LEU A 11 -10.94 -36.73 -19.28
N VAL A 12 -11.59 -36.42 -18.16
CA VAL A 12 -12.49 -35.23 -18.08
C VAL A 12 -11.64 -34.04 -17.66
N LEU A 13 -11.09 -33.32 -18.63
CA LEU A 13 -10.65 -31.94 -18.40
C LEU A 13 -11.82 -31.03 -18.79
N LEU A 14 -12.67 -30.84 -17.79
CA LEU A 14 -13.77 -29.89 -17.76
C LEU A 14 -13.22 -28.49 -18.07
N GLY A 15 -13.75 -27.85 -19.12
CA GLY A 15 -13.58 -26.43 -19.33
C GLY A 15 -14.21 -25.66 -18.17
N PHE A 16 -13.39 -24.86 -17.48
CA PHE A 16 -13.86 -23.87 -16.52
C PHE A 16 -13.53 -22.47 -17.06
N ALA A 17 -14.41 -21.97 -17.93
CA ALA A 17 -14.53 -20.55 -18.18
C ALA A 17 -15.37 -19.94 -17.04
N VAL A 18 -14.71 -19.52 -15.96
CA VAL A 18 -15.30 -18.64 -14.94
C VAL A 18 -14.67 -17.26 -15.13
N THR A 19 -15.24 -16.47 -16.03
CA THR A 19 -14.85 -15.07 -16.22
C THR A 19 -16.02 -14.08 -16.04
N GLY A 20 -17.26 -14.54 -15.89
CA GLY A 20 -18.44 -13.66 -15.82
C GLY A 20 -18.83 -13.10 -14.44
N PHE A 21 -18.43 -13.72 -13.32
CA PHE A 21 -18.87 -13.27 -11.98
C PHE A 21 -18.01 -12.15 -11.37
N GLY A 22 -16.77 -11.99 -11.82
CA GLY A 22 -15.81 -11.03 -11.24
C GLY A 22 -16.01 -9.60 -11.73
N GLU A 23 -16.28 -9.41 -13.02
CA GLU A 23 -16.41 -8.09 -13.64
C GLU A 23 -17.65 -7.34 -13.12
N ASP A 24 -18.77 -8.05 -12.95
CA ASP A 24 -20.00 -7.47 -12.39
C ASP A 24 -19.86 -7.04 -10.94
N ALA A 25 -19.13 -7.81 -10.13
CA ALA A 25 -18.88 -7.47 -8.72
C ALA A 25 -17.96 -6.23 -8.59
N ALA A 26 -16.89 -6.17 -9.39
CA ALA A 26 -15.97 -5.03 -9.39
C ALA A 26 -16.65 -3.74 -9.88
N ALA A 27 -17.46 -3.81 -10.94
CA ALA A 27 -18.22 -2.67 -11.44
C ALA A 27 -19.25 -2.18 -10.39
N LYS A 28 -19.91 -3.11 -9.70
CA LYS A 28 -20.86 -2.79 -8.62
C LYS A 28 -20.18 -2.12 -7.44
N GLU A 29 -19.01 -2.61 -7.01
CA GLU A 29 -18.26 -2.00 -5.90
C GLU A 29 -17.72 -0.62 -6.30
N LYS A 30 -17.20 -0.45 -7.53
CA LYS A 30 -16.80 0.87 -8.05
C LYS A 30 -17.97 1.85 -8.03
N LYS A 31 -19.14 1.46 -8.54
CA LYS A 31 -20.35 2.30 -8.53
C LYS A 31 -20.79 2.68 -7.11
N LYS A 32 -20.70 1.74 -6.17
CA LYS A 32 -21.00 1.98 -4.75
C LYS A 32 -20.01 2.97 -4.13
N ASN A 33 -18.71 2.82 -4.38
CA ASN A 33 -17.67 3.72 -3.90
C ASN A 33 -17.82 5.13 -4.47
N GLU A 34 -18.16 5.28 -5.76
CA GLU A 34 -18.47 6.59 -6.36
C GLU A 34 -19.69 7.25 -5.69
N ALA A 35 -20.75 6.48 -5.43
CA ALA A 35 -21.93 6.99 -4.73
C ALA A 35 -21.62 7.36 -3.27
N GLU A 36 -20.71 6.65 -2.60
CA GLU A 36 -20.23 6.98 -1.27
C GLU A 36 -19.41 8.28 -1.30
N LEU A 37 -18.54 8.47 -2.29
CA LEU A 37 -17.72 9.67 -2.46
C LEU A 37 -18.59 10.93 -2.56
N VAL A 38 -19.69 10.88 -3.32
CA VAL A 38 -20.66 11.99 -3.42
C VAL A 38 -21.24 12.36 -2.06
N LYS A 39 -21.58 11.38 -1.22
CA LYS A 39 -22.12 11.63 0.13
C LYS A 39 -21.07 12.24 1.05
N ILE A 40 -19.83 11.75 0.97
CA ILE A 40 -18.70 12.27 1.74
C ILE A 40 -18.41 13.71 1.35
N ASP A 41 -18.35 14.02 0.06
CA ASP A 41 -18.10 15.38 -0.42
C ASP A 41 -19.23 16.34 0.02
N ALA A 42 -20.48 15.88 0.04
CA ALA A 42 -21.60 16.64 0.61
C ALA A 42 -21.46 16.86 2.13
N GLN A 43 -20.89 15.90 2.87
CA GLN A 43 -20.60 16.05 4.30
C GLN A 43 -19.45 17.04 4.54
N ILE A 44 -18.37 16.97 3.77
CA ILE A 44 -17.25 17.92 3.83
C ILE A 44 -17.72 19.35 3.60
N LYS A 45 -18.66 19.58 2.66
CA LYS A 45 -19.25 20.91 2.45
C LYS A 45 -19.96 21.45 3.69
N LYS A 46 -20.54 20.59 4.54
CA LYS A 46 -21.25 20.99 5.77
C LYS A 46 -20.29 21.16 6.95
N THR A 47 -19.26 20.31 7.04
CA THR A 47 -18.31 20.28 8.14
C THR A 47 -16.88 20.21 7.60
N PRO A 48 -16.35 21.30 7.00
CA PRO A 48 -15.08 21.28 6.27
C PRO A 48 -13.87 21.05 7.17
N ASP A 49 -13.95 21.45 8.44
CA ASP A 49 -12.89 21.27 9.43
C ASP A 49 -13.01 19.97 10.23
N ASP A 50 -13.96 19.08 9.89
CA ASP A 50 -14.06 17.77 10.52
C ASP A 50 -13.08 16.77 9.86
N PRO A 51 -12.12 16.16 10.60
CA PRO A 51 -11.16 15.24 9.99
C PRO A 51 -11.81 13.94 9.49
N ALA A 52 -12.86 13.45 10.15
CA ALA A 52 -13.44 12.14 9.85
C ALA A 52 -13.96 12.00 8.40
N PRO A 53 -14.70 12.97 7.82
CA PRO A 53 -15.06 12.95 6.40
C PRO A 53 -13.87 12.91 5.44
N HIS A 54 -12.79 13.64 5.72
CA HIS A 54 -11.58 13.63 4.89
C HIS A 54 -10.84 12.30 4.96
N HIS A 55 -10.76 11.68 6.14
CA HIS A 55 -10.23 10.31 6.28
C HIS A 55 -11.05 9.30 5.49
N ARG A 56 -12.39 9.34 5.60
CA ARG A 56 -13.25 8.44 4.82
C ARG A 56 -13.10 8.68 3.32
N ARG A 57 -13.00 9.95 2.90
CA ARG A 57 -12.72 10.33 1.51
C ARG A 57 -11.44 9.69 1.00
N ALA A 58 -10.37 9.74 1.80
CA ALA A 58 -9.09 9.11 1.47
C ALA A 58 -9.26 7.60 1.20
N GLN A 59 -9.92 6.87 2.11
CA GLN A 59 -10.12 5.42 1.96
C GLN A 59 -10.97 5.06 0.73
N VAL A 60 -12.03 5.81 0.45
CA VAL A 60 -12.88 5.57 -0.73
C VAL A 60 -12.11 5.84 -2.02
N LEU A 61 -11.29 6.90 -2.06
CA LEU A 61 -10.44 7.19 -3.21
C LEU A 61 -9.37 6.12 -3.45
N MET A 62 -8.81 5.53 -2.39
CA MET A 62 -7.90 4.38 -2.53
C MET A 62 -8.60 3.18 -3.17
N LYS A 63 -9.83 2.88 -2.77
CA LYS A 63 -10.64 1.80 -3.39
C LYS A 63 -11.02 2.07 -4.84
N LEU A 64 -11.06 3.34 -5.25
CA LEU A 64 -11.30 3.78 -6.62
C LEU A 64 -10.01 3.88 -7.45
N GLU A 65 -8.86 3.51 -6.88
CA GLU A 65 -7.53 3.64 -7.48
C GLU A 65 -7.14 5.09 -7.84
N ARG A 66 -7.80 6.05 -7.20
CA ARG A 66 -7.50 7.49 -7.29
C ARG A 66 -6.49 7.85 -6.20
N TRP A 67 -5.34 7.21 -6.26
CA TRP A 67 -4.41 7.14 -5.13
C TRP A 67 -3.86 8.49 -4.68
N ASP A 68 -3.46 9.36 -5.62
CA ASP A 68 -2.90 10.67 -5.29
C ASP A 68 -3.98 11.60 -4.66
N ASP A 69 -5.22 11.55 -5.17
CA ASP A 69 -6.36 12.25 -4.56
C ASP A 69 -6.65 11.73 -3.14
N GLY A 70 -6.53 10.41 -2.94
CA GLY A 70 -6.72 9.77 -1.64
C GLY A 70 -5.66 10.19 -0.64
N TYR A 71 -4.39 10.27 -1.06
CA TYR A 71 -3.30 10.76 -0.23
C TYR A 71 -3.48 12.24 0.14
N ALA A 72 -3.90 13.08 -0.81
CA ALA A 72 -4.24 14.48 -0.54
C ALA A 72 -5.40 14.61 0.47
N ALA A 73 -6.41 13.75 0.40
CA ALA A 73 -7.50 13.72 1.38
C ALA A 73 -7.02 13.30 2.79
N ALA A 74 -6.06 12.37 2.89
CA ALA A 74 -5.45 12.01 4.16
C ALA A 74 -4.64 13.18 4.76
N GLN A 75 -3.92 13.94 3.93
CA GLN A 75 -3.25 15.18 4.37
C GLN A 75 -4.26 16.20 4.91
N LYS A 76 -5.40 16.38 4.23
CA LYS A 76 -6.49 17.26 4.73
C LYS A 76 -7.08 16.78 6.06
N SER A 77 -7.25 15.46 6.23
CA SER A 77 -7.65 14.91 7.52
C SER A 77 -6.64 15.26 8.63
N MET A 78 -5.35 15.17 8.34
CA MET A 78 -4.30 15.54 9.30
C MET A 78 -4.35 17.03 9.65
N GLU A 79 -4.48 17.92 8.67
CA GLU A 79 -4.63 19.36 8.89
C GLU A 79 -5.81 19.66 9.84
N CYS A 80 -6.97 19.04 9.60
CA CYS A 80 -8.16 19.17 10.46
C CYS A 80 -7.93 18.63 11.87
N SER A 81 -7.30 17.46 12.02
CA SER A 81 -6.96 16.90 13.33
C SER A 81 -5.97 17.78 14.10
N ILE A 82 -5.00 18.41 13.43
CA ILE A 82 -4.08 19.37 14.05
C ILE A 82 -4.86 20.56 14.61
N LYS A 83 -5.75 21.16 13.82
CA LYS A 83 -6.60 22.29 14.26
C LYS A 83 -7.45 21.93 15.48
N LYS A 84 -8.00 20.71 15.51
CA LYS A 84 -8.82 20.18 16.62
C LYS A 84 -7.99 19.70 17.81
N GLN A 85 -6.65 19.72 17.74
CA GLN A 85 -5.75 19.15 18.75
C GLN A 85 -5.99 17.65 19.01
N ASP A 86 -6.52 16.94 18.02
CA ASP A 86 -6.74 15.50 18.08
C ASP A 86 -5.40 14.77 17.89
N ALA A 87 -5.01 13.92 18.84
CA ALA A 87 -3.69 13.29 18.92
C ALA A 87 -3.60 11.90 18.23
N LEU A 88 -4.41 11.63 17.20
CA LEU A 88 -4.28 10.41 16.38
C LEU A 88 -2.86 10.20 15.87
N ALA A 89 -2.28 9.04 16.16
CA ALA A 89 -0.91 8.70 15.75
C ALA A 89 -0.80 8.29 14.27
N SER A 90 -1.88 7.74 13.69
CA SER A 90 -1.91 7.27 12.31
C SER A 90 -3.33 7.03 11.82
N LEU A 91 -3.53 6.99 10.51
CA LEU A 91 -4.75 6.56 9.83
C LEU A 91 -4.47 5.35 8.93
N LEU A 92 -5.34 4.34 8.95
CA LEU A 92 -5.31 3.30 7.91
C LEU A 92 -5.77 3.91 6.59
N LEU A 93 -4.89 3.91 5.61
CA LEU A 93 -5.11 4.53 4.30
C LEU A 93 -5.68 3.53 3.30
N GLU A 94 -5.02 2.37 3.16
CA GLU A 94 -5.50 1.25 2.36
C GLU A 94 -5.02 -0.10 2.89
N THR A 95 -5.62 -1.17 2.37
CA THR A 95 -5.15 -2.54 2.48
C THR A 95 -4.90 -3.05 1.08
N ILE A 96 -3.73 -3.63 0.84
CA ILE A 96 -3.30 -4.15 -0.46
C ILE A 96 -3.07 -5.65 -0.35
N ASP A 97 -3.80 -6.42 -1.15
CA ASP A 97 -3.56 -7.85 -1.32
C ASP A 97 -2.54 -8.07 -2.45
N ILE A 98 -1.41 -8.69 -2.14
CA ILE A 98 -0.30 -8.94 -3.10
C ILE A 98 0.02 -10.44 -3.24
N GLY A 99 -1.01 -11.27 -3.27
CA GLY A 99 -0.90 -12.73 -3.31
C GLY A 99 -0.93 -13.32 -1.91
N ALA A 100 0.19 -13.86 -1.42
CA ALA A 100 0.28 -14.48 -0.09
C ALA A 100 0.25 -13.48 1.08
N PHE A 101 0.26 -12.18 0.78
CA PHE A 101 0.39 -11.14 1.79
C PHE A 101 -0.72 -10.10 1.66
N ARG A 102 -1.14 -9.63 2.83
CA ARG A 102 -1.98 -8.45 3.00
C ARG A 102 -1.14 -7.36 3.63
N VAL A 103 -1.01 -6.22 2.95
CA VAL A 103 -0.21 -5.08 3.39
C VAL A 103 -1.15 -3.96 3.82
N GLU A 104 -1.08 -3.56 5.08
CA GLU A 104 -1.77 -2.33 5.53
C GLU A 104 -0.86 -1.13 5.30
N VAL A 105 -1.37 -0.10 4.65
CA VAL A 105 -0.66 1.16 4.47
C VAL A 105 -1.21 2.16 5.47
N LEU A 106 -0.36 2.62 6.38
CA LEU A 106 -0.70 3.66 7.34
C LEU A 106 -0.15 5.00 6.90
N PHE A 107 -0.98 6.03 7.05
CA PHE A 107 -0.58 7.42 7.01
C PHE A 107 -0.25 7.87 8.44
N ASN A 108 1.02 8.14 8.72
CA ASN A 108 1.47 8.49 10.06
C ASN A 108 1.22 9.97 10.35
N MET A 109 0.79 10.23 11.58
CA MET A 109 0.39 11.55 12.09
C MET A 109 0.98 11.78 13.48
N GLY A 110 2.19 11.27 13.74
CA GLY A 110 2.90 11.54 14.99
C GLY A 110 3.26 13.02 15.14
N SER A 111 3.80 13.39 16.30
CA SER A 111 4.20 14.79 16.56
C SER A 111 5.21 15.31 15.54
N ARG A 112 6.11 14.45 15.03
CA ARG A 112 7.07 14.79 13.98
C ARG A 112 6.42 14.93 12.60
N GLU A 113 5.46 14.08 12.27
CA GLU A 113 4.73 14.15 11.01
C GLU A 113 3.83 15.39 10.96
N ARG A 114 3.25 15.79 12.09
CA ARG A 114 2.41 17.00 12.21
C ARG A 114 3.22 18.30 12.22
N LYS A 115 4.45 18.25 12.72
CA LYS A 115 5.38 19.37 12.75
C LYS A 115 6.74 18.89 12.24
N PRO A 116 6.92 18.87 10.91
CA PRO A 116 8.19 18.46 10.32
C PRO A 116 9.33 19.25 10.94
N PRO A 117 10.44 18.60 11.31
CA PRO A 117 11.55 19.26 11.98
C PRO A 117 12.38 20.05 10.96
N ASP A 118 13.14 21.03 11.45
CA ASP A 118 14.15 21.71 10.63
C ASP A 118 15.21 20.73 10.11
N MET A 119 15.58 19.76 10.95
CA MET A 119 16.53 18.69 10.64
C MET A 119 15.99 17.36 11.19
N GLY A 120 16.03 16.30 10.39
CA GLY A 120 15.71 14.95 10.86
C GLY A 120 14.92 14.11 9.86
N ILE A 121 14.40 12.97 10.33
CA ILE A 121 13.61 12.04 9.51
C ILE A 121 12.16 12.05 9.97
N VAL A 122 11.25 12.18 9.01
CA VAL A 122 9.80 12.01 9.16
C VAL A 122 9.38 10.77 8.37
N ARG A 123 8.38 10.03 8.87
CA ARG A 123 7.92 8.79 8.23
C ARG A 123 6.45 8.91 7.86
N PRO A 124 6.07 9.63 6.80
CA PRO A 124 4.66 9.86 6.49
C PRO A 124 3.88 8.58 6.20
N LEU A 125 4.54 7.48 5.78
CA LEU A 125 3.87 6.23 5.47
C LEU A 125 4.59 5.02 6.07
N THR A 126 3.80 4.05 6.53
CA THR A 126 4.29 2.72 6.95
C THR A 126 3.52 1.61 6.25
N PHE A 127 4.23 0.65 5.67
CA PHE A 127 3.73 -0.57 5.06
C PHE A 127 3.87 -1.73 6.05
N ARG A 128 2.76 -2.07 6.72
CA ARG A 128 2.71 -3.08 7.78
C ARG A 128 2.61 -4.48 7.20
N ILE A 129 3.79 -5.05 6.99
CA ILE A 129 4.05 -6.50 7.02
C ILE A 129 5.50 -6.76 7.42
N LEU A 130 6.39 -5.87 6.97
CA LEU A 130 7.82 -5.86 7.29
C LEU A 130 8.25 -4.61 8.09
N LYS A 131 7.30 -3.73 8.46
CA LYS A 131 7.57 -2.37 8.98
C LYS A 131 8.50 -1.59 8.05
N ILE A 132 8.15 -1.55 6.77
CA ILE A 132 8.83 -0.71 5.78
C ILE A 132 8.21 0.68 5.88
N ASP A 133 9.05 1.69 6.07
CA ASP A 133 8.64 3.09 6.15
C ASP A 133 9.08 3.83 4.88
N PHE A 134 8.21 4.68 4.34
CA PHE A 134 8.66 5.72 3.42
C PHE A 134 9.12 6.91 4.27
N GLU A 135 10.39 7.28 4.13
CA GLU A 135 11.06 8.24 4.98
C GLU A 135 11.43 9.49 4.18
N LEU A 136 11.21 10.65 4.79
CA LEU A 136 11.65 11.95 4.28
C LEU A 136 12.71 12.52 5.21
N GLY A 137 13.90 12.79 4.69
CA GLY A 137 14.97 13.47 5.41
C GLY A 137 14.88 14.98 5.18
N TYR A 138 14.68 15.74 6.25
CA TYR A 138 14.57 17.19 6.27
C TYR A 138 15.92 17.85 6.55
N MET A 139 16.22 18.91 5.79
CA MET A 139 17.33 19.83 6.02
C MET A 139 16.87 21.27 5.81
N GLY A 140 17.01 22.12 6.83
CA GLY A 140 16.50 23.49 6.79
C GLY A 140 14.98 23.56 6.61
N GLY A 141 14.23 22.65 7.21
CA GLY A 141 12.75 22.59 7.15
C GLY A 141 12.18 22.11 5.82
N THR A 142 13.05 21.76 4.86
CA THR A 142 12.65 21.25 3.55
C THR A 142 13.07 19.78 3.39
N PRO A 143 12.21 18.90 2.83
CA PRO A 143 12.62 17.57 2.44
C PRO A 143 13.78 17.62 1.42
N GLY A 144 14.94 17.07 1.77
CA GLY A 144 16.12 16.97 0.90
C GLY A 144 16.39 15.56 0.39
N THR A 145 15.86 14.53 1.08
CA THR A 145 16.03 13.13 0.69
C THR A 145 14.74 12.35 0.92
N ALA A 146 14.56 11.27 0.16
CA ALA A 146 13.52 10.28 0.40
C ALA A 146 14.10 8.87 0.25
N ALA A 147 13.64 7.92 1.05
CA ALA A 147 14.07 6.53 0.97
C ALA A 147 13.00 5.58 1.54
N PHE A 148 13.10 4.29 1.21
CA PHE A 148 12.48 3.26 2.04
C PHE A 148 13.44 2.84 3.14
N GLY A 149 12.95 2.80 4.37
CA GLY A 149 13.67 2.33 5.55
C GLY A 149 13.00 1.12 6.17
N GLN A 150 13.76 0.30 6.89
CA GLN A 150 13.23 -0.77 7.72
C GLN A 150 13.98 -0.81 9.06
N MET A 151 13.23 -0.90 10.15
CA MET A 151 13.80 -1.13 11.48
C MET A 151 13.87 -2.64 11.76
N GLU A 152 15.09 -3.14 11.95
CA GLU A 152 15.39 -4.51 12.38
C GLU A 152 16.06 -4.44 13.76
N GLY A 153 15.25 -4.52 14.82
CA GLY A 153 15.71 -4.32 16.20
C GLY A 153 16.19 -2.88 16.44
N LYS A 154 17.48 -2.71 16.72
CA LYS A 154 18.12 -1.38 16.88
C LYS A 154 18.75 -0.86 15.59
N THR A 155 18.79 -1.69 14.55
CA THR A 155 19.42 -1.35 13.28
C THR A 155 18.38 -0.78 12.32
N HIS A 156 18.73 0.34 11.68
CA HIS A 156 17.97 0.88 10.57
C HIS A 156 18.66 0.47 9.27
N LYS A 157 17.89 -0.13 8.36
CA LYS A 157 18.36 -0.55 7.05
C LYS A 157 17.72 0.33 5.98
N ASN A 158 18.56 0.99 5.18
CA ASN A 158 18.12 1.68 3.97
C ASN A 158 17.83 0.64 2.88
N MET A 159 16.63 0.74 2.30
CA MET A 159 16.09 -0.20 1.31
C MET A 159 16.01 0.41 -0.10
N GLY A 160 16.49 1.64 -0.29
CA GLY A 160 16.61 2.30 -1.58
C GLY A 160 16.15 3.75 -1.55
N MET A 161 16.95 4.63 -2.17
CA MET A 161 16.64 6.05 -2.34
C MET A 161 15.46 6.26 -3.30
N GLN A 162 14.65 7.27 -3.00
CA GLN A 162 13.47 7.67 -3.75
C GLN A 162 13.55 9.15 -4.12
N LYS A 163 12.66 9.60 -5.02
CA LYS A 163 12.46 11.03 -5.27
C LYS A 163 11.67 11.66 -4.13
N VAL A 164 12.04 12.88 -3.77
CA VAL A 164 11.38 13.64 -2.67
C VAL A 164 9.94 13.99 -3.01
N ASP A 165 9.67 14.33 -4.26
CA ASP A 165 8.38 14.74 -4.81
C ASP A 165 7.60 13.56 -5.44
N MET A 166 7.96 12.33 -5.07
CA MET A 166 7.35 11.13 -5.63
C MET A 166 5.83 11.10 -5.35
N ALA A 167 5.05 10.85 -6.40
CA ALA A 167 3.61 10.67 -6.28
C ALA A 167 3.29 9.43 -5.44
N TYR A 168 2.16 9.42 -4.74
CA TYR A 168 1.82 8.34 -3.83
C TYR A 168 1.64 7.01 -4.58
N LYS A 169 1.09 7.04 -5.80
CA LYS A 169 1.00 5.85 -6.66
C LYS A 169 2.37 5.18 -6.91
N ASP A 170 3.43 5.98 -7.04
CA ASP A 170 4.79 5.50 -7.33
C ASP A 170 5.45 4.99 -6.04
N ILE A 171 5.24 5.68 -4.90
CA ILE A 171 5.64 5.18 -3.57
C ILE A 171 5.02 3.82 -3.32
N ARG A 172 3.71 3.69 -3.57
CA ARG A 172 2.95 2.44 -3.41
C ARG A 172 3.50 1.33 -4.30
N ALA A 173 3.72 1.59 -5.59
CA ALA A 173 4.25 0.61 -6.53
C ALA A 173 5.65 0.12 -6.10
N ASN A 174 6.55 1.04 -5.75
CA ASN A 174 7.91 0.72 -5.33
C ASN A 174 7.93 -0.08 -4.02
N ALA A 175 7.06 0.26 -3.06
CA ALA A 175 6.93 -0.49 -1.80
C ALA A 175 6.45 -1.93 -2.05
N ILE A 176 5.45 -2.13 -2.93
CA ILE A 176 4.97 -3.47 -3.30
C ILE A 176 6.09 -4.28 -3.95
N GLU A 177 6.83 -3.69 -4.88
CA GLU A 177 7.95 -4.36 -5.53
C GLU A 177 9.01 -4.78 -4.50
N LEU A 178 9.36 -3.90 -3.57
CA LEU A 178 10.30 -4.18 -2.49
C LEU A 178 9.85 -5.36 -1.63
N ILE A 179 8.57 -5.40 -1.24
CA ILE A 179 7.98 -6.49 -0.46
C ILE A 179 8.03 -7.79 -1.25
N LYS A 180 7.64 -7.77 -2.54
CA LYS A 180 7.70 -8.95 -3.41
C LYS A 180 9.12 -9.50 -3.55
N ARG A 181 10.13 -8.64 -3.74
CA ARG A 181 11.54 -9.04 -3.85
C ARG A 181 12.06 -9.70 -2.56
N ARG A 182 11.68 -9.16 -1.38
CA ARG A 182 12.07 -9.70 -0.06
C ARG A 182 11.45 -11.07 0.24
N HIS A 183 10.29 -11.36 -0.35
CA HIS A 183 9.55 -12.61 -0.13
C HIS A 183 9.60 -13.55 -1.34
N ALA A 184 10.30 -13.19 -2.40
CA ALA A 184 10.59 -14.12 -3.48
C ALA A 184 11.38 -15.29 -2.87
N PRO A 185 11.03 -16.55 -3.20
CA PRO A 185 11.88 -17.67 -2.81
C PRO A 185 13.29 -17.39 -3.31
N GLU A 186 14.31 -17.65 -2.48
CA GLU A 186 15.69 -17.55 -2.92
C GLU A 186 15.82 -18.35 -4.21
N LYS A 187 16.34 -17.72 -5.27
CA LYS A 187 16.67 -18.46 -6.49
C LYS A 187 17.57 -19.60 -6.03
N PRO A 188 17.22 -20.86 -6.29
CA PRO A 188 18.12 -21.97 -5.94
C PRO A 188 19.49 -21.65 -6.52
N ALA A 189 20.54 -21.81 -5.71
CA ALA A 189 21.91 -21.56 -6.14
C ALA A 189 22.12 -22.27 -7.49
N ASP A 190 22.73 -21.57 -8.45
CA ASP A 190 23.09 -22.21 -9.71
C ASP A 190 23.93 -23.45 -9.35
N PRO A 191 23.70 -24.61 -9.99
CA PRO A 191 24.51 -25.78 -9.74
C PRO A 191 25.99 -25.39 -9.92
N PRO A 192 26.91 -25.92 -9.09
CA PRO A 192 28.32 -25.60 -9.21
C PRO A 192 28.76 -25.84 -10.66
N ALA A 193 29.52 -24.89 -11.22
CA ALA A 193 30.04 -25.03 -12.58
C ALA A 193 30.84 -26.35 -12.69
N ASP A 194 30.70 -27.04 -13.83
CA ASP A 194 31.53 -28.20 -14.12
C ASP A 194 33.01 -27.79 -14.00
N PRO A 195 33.88 -28.63 -13.40
CA PRO A 195 35.31 -28.34 -13.35
C PRO A 195 35.87 -28.17 -14.77
N PRO A 196 36.84 -27.27 -14.98
CA PRO A 196 37.46 -27.09 -16.29
C PRO A 196 38.04 -28.41 -16.80
N LYS A 197 37.83 -28.70 -18.08
CA LYS A 197 38.35 -29.88 -18.79
C LYS A 197 39.84 -29.79 -19.06
#